data_AF-A0A1D9PBX2-F1
#
_entry.id   AF-A0A1D9PBX2-F1
#
_cell.length_a   1.000
_cell.length_b   1.000
_cell.length_c   1.000
_cell.angle_alpha   90.00
_cell.angle_beta   90.00
_cell.angle_gamma   90.00
#
_symmetry.space_group_name_H-M   'P 1'
#
loop_
_entity.id
_entity.type
_entity.pdbx_description
1 polymer ?
#
loop_
_entity_poly.entity_id
_entity_poly.type
_entity_poly.pdbx_seq_one_letter_code
_entity_poly.pdbx_strand_id
1 'polypeptide(L)'
;MSFNNHFNFNRFVRLFQQDLLINRTKYLLAILGLGLITYLLTYWFLSSSKSSIMNYAENINNLYMVCFVFFMMGVGVIVGTAFPDLIDKIKTANYLLAPGSTFEKFLVQFLLRIGFFIPLALGIFWIAIRLAKASLIPEMINGNQFFNPAVVPYFEYRLLVTREGKLWDTWQILLMIFGFFSYGTYLFAGTTFFKRYALVKTVVISGILFFSCILFSMLLSKIIYSAPRFFDIQFYAFQVTENFDSTEFSLLSLSLLSWVFFLPIAYFKLKEKEA
;
A
#
# COMPACT_ATOMS: atom_id res chain seq x y z
N MET A 1 -35.74 12.97 -9.86
CA MET A 1 -35.98 11.52 -9.64
C MET A 1 -35.61 11.23 -8.19
N SER A 2 -36.49 10.60 -7.40
CA SER A 2 -36.16 10.26 -6.01
C SER A 2 -35.08 9.18 -6.00
N PHE A 3 -33.84 9.57 -5.72
CA PHE A 3 -32.77 8.61 -5.48
C PHE A 3 -33.19 7.75 -4.28
N ASN A 4 -33.34 6.45 -4.52
CA ASN A 4 -33.76 5.51 -3.52
C ASN A 4 -32.56 5.31 -2.55
N ASN A 5 -32.51 6.15 -1.52
CA ASN A 5 -31.36 6.36 -0.63
C ASN A 5 -31.09 5.19 0.32
N HIS A 6 -31.97 4.20 0.37
CA HIS A 6 -31.80 3.03 1.22
C HIS A 6 -30.94 1.97 0.55
N PHE A 7 -30.10 1.31 1.35
CA PHE A 7 -29.28 0.19 0.92
C PHE A 7 -30.17 -1.00 0.51
N ASN A 8 -29.89 -1.59 -0.65
CA ASN A 8 -30.54 -2.79 -1.15
C ASN A 8 -29.48 -3.81 -1.61
N PHE A 9 -29.46 -4.97 -0.95
CA PHE A 9 -28.49 -6.02 -1.19
C PHE A 9 -28.54 -6.57 -2.63
N ASN A 10 -29.73 -6.75 -3.20
CA ASN A 10 -29.85 -7.28 -4.56
C ASN A 10 -29.29 -6.32 -5.61
N ARG A 11 -29.48 -5.00 -5.40
CA ARG A 11 -28.90 -3.97 -6.26
C ARG A 11 -27.38 -3.92 -6.09
N PHE A 12 -26.91 -3.99 -4.85
CA PHE A 12 -25.48 -4.07 -4.53
C PHE A 12 -24.78 -5.24 -5.23
N VAL A 13 -25.34 -6.45 -5.17
CA VAL A 13 -24.77 -7.64 -5.84
C VAL A 13 -24.73 -7.47 -7.35
N ARG A 14 -25.78 -6.89 -7.95
CA ARG A 14 -25.80 -6.61 -9.40
C ARG A 14 -24.74 -5.57 -9.80
N LEU A 15 -24.56 -4.52 -9.00
CA LEU A 15 -23.51 -3.52 -9.22
C LEU A 15 -22.11 -4.14 -9.11
N PHE A 16 -21.91 -5.02 -8.14
CA PHE A 16 -20.66 -5.75 -7.96
C PHE A 16 -20.35 -6.65 -9.17
N GLN A 17 -21.34 -7.42 -9.66
CA GLN A 17 -21.19 -8.25 -10.85
C GLN A 17 -20.94 -7.41 -12.12
N GLN A 18 -21.64 -6.28 -12.25
CA GLN A 18 -21.47 -5.37 -13.36
C GLN A 18 -20.04 -4.81 -13.42
N ASP A 19 -19.50 -4.35 -12.29
CA ASP A 19 -18.13 -3.83 -12.23
C ASP A 19 -17.09 -4.90 -12.60
N LEU A 20 -17.27 -6.12 -12.08
CA LEU A 20 -16.41 -7.26 -12.43
C LEU A 20 -16.45 -7.58 -13.93
N LEU A 21 -17.64 -7.62 -14.55
CA LEU A 21 -17.78 -7.95 -15.96
C LEU A 21 -17.18 -6.89 -16.87
N ILE A 22 -17.38 -5.61 -16.55
CA ILE A 22 -16.86 -4.48 -17.33
C ILE A 22 -15.33 -4.40 -17.23
N ASN A 23 -14.78 -4.63 -16.04
CA ASN A 23 -13.35 -4.44 -15.77
C ASN A 23 -12.54 -5.74 -15.71
N ARG A 24 -13.13 -6.90 -16.06
CA ARG A 24 -12.48 -8.23 -15.96
C ARG A 24 -11.10 -8.29 -16.60
N THR A 25 -10.94 -7.72 -17.79
CA THR A 25 -9.69 -7.74 -18.55
C THR A 25 -8.63 -6.88 -17.86
N LYS A 26 -9.03 -5.72 -17.35
CA LYS A 26 -8.14 -4.84 -16.57
C LYS A 26 -7.67 -5.52 -15.30
N TYR A 27 -8.56 -6.18 -14.56
CA TYR A 27 -8.19 -6.91 -13.34
C TYR A 27 -7.24 -8.07 -13.64
N LEU A 28 -7.54 -8.86 -14.67
CA LEU A 28 -6.70 -9.98 -15.08
C LEU A 28 -5.32 -9.51 -15.51
N LEU A 29 -5.24 -8.46 -16.35
CA LEU A 29 -3.97 -7.86 -16.75
C LEU A 29 -3.20 -7.26 -15.56
N ALA A 30 -3.90 -6.63 -14.61
CA ALA A 30 -3.27 -6.08 -13.42
C ALA A 30 -2.69 -7.18 -12.52
N ILE A 31 -3.42 -8.29 -12.35
CA ILE A 31 -2.98 -9.49 -11.61
C ILE A 31 -1.74 -10.11 -12.27
N LEU A 32 -1.80 -10.36 -13.58
CA LEU A 32 -0.67 -10.94 -14.32
C LEU A 32 0.53 -10.00 -14.34
N GLY A 33 0.30 -8.70 -14.57
CA GLY A 33 1.35 -7.68 -14.58
C GLY A 33 2.04 -7.56 -13.23
N LEU A 34 1.27 -7.47 -12.13
CA LEU A 34 1.85 -7.47 -10.78
C LEU A 34 2.62 -8.74 -10.49
N GLY A 35 2.08 -9.92 -10.81
CA GLY A 35 2.75 -11.19 -10.58
C GLY A 35 4.07 -11.29 -11.35
N LEU A 36 4.09 -10.91 -12.63
CA LEU A 36 5.27 -10.92 -13.48
C LEU A 36 6.33 -9.93 -12.98
N ILE A 37 5.94 -8.68 -12.70
CA ILE A 37 6.88 -7.66 -12.19
C ILE A 37 7.48 -8.12 -10.86
N THR A 38 6.66 -8.68 -9.97
CA THR A 38 7.12 -9.22 -8.68
C THR A 38 8.12 -10.34 -8.88
N TYR A 39 7.81 -11.29 -9.78
CA TYR A 39 8.72 -12.39 -10.12
C TYR A 39 10.06 -11.87 -10.64
N LEU A 40 10.04 -10.95 -11.63
CA LEU A 40 11.26 -10.41 -12.21
C LEU A 40 12.09 -9.63 -11.19
N LEU A 41 11.44 -8.80 -10.38
CA LEU A 41 12.09 -7.99 -9.36
C LEU A 41 12.71 -8.90 -8.29
N THR A 42 11.96 -9.86 -7.76
CA THR A 42 12.47 -10.80 -6.73
C THR A 42 13.59 -11.68 -7.28
N TYR A 43 13.47 -12.18 -8.51
CA TYR A 43 14.54 -12.93 -9.18
C TYR A 43 15.80 -12.08 -9.34
N TRP A 44 15.66 -10.82 -9.78
CA TRP A 44 16.78 -9.90 -9.92
C TRP A 44 17.46 -9.64 -8.57
N PHE A 45 16.70 -9.32 -7.51
CA PHE A 45 17.27 -9.10 -6.18
C PHE A 45 17.98 -10.33 -5.62
N LEU A 46 17.39 -11.52 -5.75
CA LEU A 46 18.01 -12.77 -5.31
C LEU A 46 19.26 -13.10 -6.12
N SER A 47 19.24 -12.86 -7.43
CA SER A 47 20.37 -13.13 -8.32
C SER A 47 21.54 -12.16 -8.10
N SER A 48 21.25 -10.87 -7.92
CA SER A 48 22.28 -9.84 -7.67
C SER A 48 22.88 -9.94 -6.27
N SER A 49 22.14 -10.51 -5.30
CA SER A 49 22.57 -10.55 -3.89
C SER A 49 23.15 -11.90 -3.46
N LYS A 50 23.40 -12.83 -4.38
CA LYS A 50 23.85 -14.20 -4.04
C LYS A 50 25.08 -14.24 -3.11
N SER A 51 26.09 -13.41 -3.36
CA SER A 51 27.30 -13.34 -2.51
C SER A 51 26.98 -12.87 -1.08
N SER A 52 26.08 -11.89 -0.95
CA SER A 52 25.63 -11.37 0.34
C SER A 52 24.82 -12.40 1.12
N ILE A 53 23.95 -13.14 0.43
CA ILE A 53 23.11 -14.21 0.99
C ILE A 53 23.96 -15.35 1.58
N MET A 54 25.06 -15.72 0.92
CA MET A 54 25.95 -16.79 1.41
C MET A 54 26.67 -16.40 2.70
N ASN A 55 27.02 -15.13 2.84
CA ASN A 55 27.79 -14.64 4.00
C ASN A 55 26.88 -14.24 5.18
N TYR A 56 25.63 -13.83 4.91
CA TYR A 56 24.72 -13.29 5.90
C TYR A 56 23.27 -13.75 5.65
N ALA A 57 22.81 -14.73 6.44
CA ALA A 57 21.45 -15.26 6.33
C ALA A 57 20.35 -14.19 6.58
N GLU A 58 20.61 -13.20 7.42
CA GLU A 58 19.65 -12.14 7.74
C GLU A 58 19.33 -11.21 6.56
N ASN A 59 20.23 -11.11 5.59
CA ASN A 59 20.00 -10.31 4.39
C ASN A 59 18.83 -10.84 3.55
N ILE A 60 18.48 -12.12 3.70
CA ILE A 60 17.36 -12.73 2.99
C ILE A 60 16.02 -12.13 3.46
N ASN A 61 15.81 -12.00 4.78
CA ASN A 61 14.57 -11.44 5.32
C ASN A 61 14.42 -9.98 4.89
N ASN A 62 15.52 -9.21 4.93
CA ASN A 62 15.53 -7.82 4.48
C ASN A 62 15.21 -7.70 2.98
N LEU A 63 15.78 -8.56 2.14
CA LEU A 63 15.47 -8.59 0.70
C LEU A 63 14.00 -8.90 0.44
N TYR A 64 13.42 -9.87 1.15
CA TYR A 64 12.00 -10.19 1.05
C TYR A 64 11.11 -9.03 1.52
N MET A 65 11.50 -8.35 2.60
CA MET A 65 10.78 -7.18 3.09
C MET A 65 10.81 -6.03 2.06
N VAL A 66 11.98 -5.76 1.46
CA VAL A 66 12.10 -4.74 0.40
C VAL A 66 11.22 -5.11 -0.80
N CYS A 67 11.27 -6.36 -1.28
CA CYS A 67 10.41 -6.82 -2.37
C CYS A 67 8.92 -6.71 -2.02
N PHE A 68 8.55 -7.02 -0.78
CA PHE A 68 7.18 -6.90 -0.29
C PHE A 68 6.71 -5.44 -0.25
N VAL A 69 7.54 -4.51 0.21
CA VAL A 69 7.21 -3.07 0.21
C VAL A 69 6.99 -2.57 -1.22
N PHE A 70 7.87 -2.89 -2.17
CA PHE A 70 7.67 -2.53 -3.57
C PHE A 70 6.40 -3.14 -4.17
N PHE A 71 6.12 -4.40 -3.84
CA PHE A 71 4.88 -5.06 -4.24
C PHE A 71 3.65 -4.33 -3.70
N MET A 72 3.64 -4.01 -2.40
CA MET A 72 2.54 -3.29 -1.75
C MET A 72 2.37 -1.86 -2.29
N MET A 73 3.44 -1.20 -2.70
CA MET A 73 3.34 0.07 -3.43
C MET A 73 2.62 -0.11 -4.77
N GLY A 74 2.93 -1.16 -5.53
CA GLY A 74 2.23 -1.51 -6.77
C GLY A 74 0.75 -1.85 -6.55
N VAL A 75 0.43 -2.58 -5.48
CA VAL A 75 -0.97 -2.81 -5.05
C VAL A 75 -1.65 -1.49 -4.72
N GLY A 76 -0.95 -0.58 -4.03
CA GLY A 76 -1.43 0.77 -3.74
C GLY A 76 -1.82 1.56 -4.99
N VAL A 77 -1.04 1.45 -6.08
CA VAL A 77 -1.39 2.06 -7.38
C VAL A 77 -2.74 1.54 -7.89
N ILE A 78 -3.01 0.23 -7.79
CA ILE A 78 -4.28 -0.35 -8.23
C ILE A 78 -5.43 0.12 -7.35
N VAL A 79 -5.25 0.16 -6.03
CA VAL A 79 -6.22 0.72 -5.09
C VAL A 79 -6.48 2.20 -5.41
N GLY A 80 -5.45 2.97 -5.73
CA GLY A 80 -5.54 4.34 -6.20
C GLY A 80 -5.98 4.48 -7.67
N THR A 81 -6.50 3.41 -8.29
CA THR A 81 -7.30 3.47 -9.52
C THR A 81 -8.72 2.92 -9.31
N ALA A 82 -9.19 2.91 -8.05
CA ALA A 82 -10.50 2.36 -7.68
C ALA A 82 -11.67 2.89 -8.50
N PHE A 83 -11.66 4.17 -8.85
CA PHE A 83 -12.74 4.83 -9.59
C PHE A 83 -12.31 5.23 -11.02
N PRO A 84 -12.13 4.27 -11.95
CA PRO A 84 -11.69 4.57 -13.31
C PRO A 84 -12.73 5.38 -14.09
N ASP A 85 -14.01 5.27 -13.74
CA ASP A 85 -15.10 5.96 -14.42
C ASP A 85 -15.21 7.44 -14.05
N LEU A 86 -14.54 7.88 -12.97
CA LEU A 86 -14.50 9.29 -12.56
C LEU A 86 -13.50 10.13 -13.39
N ILE A 87 -12.77 9.50 -14.31
CA ILE A 87 -11.75 10.16 -15.15
C ILE A 87 -12.39 10.90 -16.33
N ASP A 88 -13.30 10.23 -17.04
CA ASP A 88 -13.94 10.77 -18.24
C ASP A 88 -15.33 11.31 -17.93
N LYS A 89 -15.66 12.52 -18.40
CA LYS A 89 -16.97 13.15 -18.15
C LYS A 89 -18.16 12.25 -18.52
N ILE A 90 -18.06 11.53 -19.65
CA ILE A 90 -19.12 10.63 -20.14
C ILE A 90 -19.25 9.40 -19.23
N LYS A 91 -18.13 8.75 -18.86
CA LYS A 91 -18.14 7.60 -17.94
C LYS A 91 -18.59 8.00 -16.55
N THR A 92 -18.22 9.20 -16.11
CA THR A 92 -18.65 9.76 -14.83
C THR A 92 -20.15 9.95 -14.82
N ALA A 93 -20.72 10.57 -15.86
CA ALA A 93 -22.18 10.70 -15.99
C ALA A 93 -22.86 9.33 -15.95
N ASN A 94 -22.38 8.35 -16.73
CA ASN A 94 -22.95 7.00 -16.74
C ASN A 94 -22.84 6.29 -15.38
N TYR A 95 -21.73 6.46 -14.67
CA TYR A 95 -21.49 5.87 -13.35
C TYR A 95 -22.36 6.52 -12.26
N LEU A 96 -22.51 7.83 -12.29
CA LEU A 96 -23.34 8.57 -11.34
C LEU A 96 -24.84 8.29 -11.59
N LEU A 97 -25.23 8.12 -12.85
CA LEU A 97 -26.61 7.76 -13.22
C LEU A 97 -26.92 6.26 -13.07
N ALA A 98 -25.91 5.42 -12.83
CA ALA A 98 -26.11 4.00 -12.58
C ALA A 98 -27.02 3.79 -11.36
N PRO A 99 -28.02 2.88 -11.44
CA PRO A 99 -28.98 2.66 -10.37
C PRO A 99 -28.27 2.08 -9.13
N GLY A 100 -28.13 2.90 -8.09
CA GLY A 100 -27.45 2.55 -6.85
C GLY A 100 -27.36 3.76 -5.93
N SER A 101 -27.34 3.52 -4.62
CA SER A 101 -27.02 4.60 -3.69
C SER A 101 -25.53 4.95 -3.75
N THR A 102 -25.16 6.20 -3.42
CA THR A 102 -23.75 6.61 -3.22
C THR A 102 -22.96 5.61 -2.38
N PHE A 103 -23.58 5.13 -1.30
CA PHE A 103 -22.98 4.21 -0.36
C PHE A 103 -22.73 2.84 -0.97
N GLU A 104 -23.68 2.29 -1.73
CA GLU A 104 -23.49 1.02 -2.44
C GLU A 104 -22.32 1.10 -3.43
N LYS A 105 -22.27 2.16 -4.23
CA LYS A 105 -21.21 2.38 -5.22
C LYS A 105 -19.83 2.49 -4.57
N PHE A 106 -19.75 3.24 -3.46
CA PHE A 106 -18.55 3.35 -2.64
C PHE A 106 -18.12 1.98 -2.07
N LEU A 107 -19.06 1.25 -1.48
CA LEU A 107 -18.82 -0.04 -0.83
C LEU A 107 -18.39 -1.11 -1.83
N VAL A 108 -18.95 -1.12 -3.04
CA VAL A 108 -18.51 -2.01 -4.14
C VAL A 108 -17.03 -1.78 -4.45
N GLN A 109 -16.62 -0.52 -4.65
CA GLN A 109 -15.22 -0.23 -4.98
C GLN A 109 -14.28 -0.53 -3.81
N PHE A 110 -14.69 -0.23 -2.58
CA PHE A 110 -13.92 -0.58 -1.39
C PHE A 110 -13.74 -2.10 -1.25
N LEU A 111 -14.82 -2.88 -1.34
CA LEU A 111 -14.74 -4.34 -1.22
C LEU A 111 -13.95 -4.97 -2.37
N LEU A 112 -14.14 -4.53 -3.62
CA LEU A 112 -13.39 -5.08 -4.75
C LEU A 112 -11.90 -4.76 -4.66
N ARG A 113 -11.53 -3.51 -4.37
CA ARG A 113 -10.13 -3.04 -4.45
C ARG A 113 -9.33 -3.30 -3.18
N ILE A 114 -9.96 -3.26 -2.02
CA ILE A 114 -9.28 -3.44 -0.74
C ILE A 114 -9.64 -4.82 -0.17
N GLY A 115 -10.94 -5.13 -0.07
CA GLY A 115 -11.40 -6.38 0.54
C GLY A 115 -10.99 -7.65 -0.21
N PHE A 116 -11.18 -7.71 -1.52
CA PHE A 116 -10.89 -8.90 -2.34
C PHE A 116 -9.51 -8.86 -3.00
N PHE A 117 -9.13 -7.70 -3.57
CA PHE A 117 -7.91 -7.62 -4.34
C PHE A 117 -6.64 -7.73 -3.48
N ILE A 118 -6.60 -7.18 -2.25
CA ILE A 118 -5.41 -7.29 -1.40
C ILE A 118 -5.12 -8.75 -1.00
N PRO A 119 -6.07 -9.54 -0.46
CA PRO A 119 -5.81 -10.96 -0.18
C PRO A 119 -5.37 -11.76 -1.41
N LEU A 120 -5.99 -11.49 -2.57
CA LEU A 120 -5.62 -12.12 -3.83
C LEU A 120 -4.21 -11.73 -4.27
N ALA A 121 -3.84 -10.45 -4.14
CA ALA A 121 -2.50 -9.93 -4.42
C ALA A 121 -1.46 -10.56 -3.49
N LEU A 122 -1.75 -10.70 -2.20
CA LEU A 122 -0.88 -11.41 -1.26
C LEU A 122 -0.62 -12.85 -1.74
N GLY A 123 -1.66 -13.59 -2.13
CA GLY A 123 -1.53 -14.93 -2.70
C GLY A 123 -0.63 -14.96 -3.94
N ILE A 124 -0.78 -14.00 -4.85
CA ILE A 124 0.09 -13.87 -6.03
C ILE A 124 1.54 -13.61 -5.63
N PHE A 125 1.79 -12.72 -4.67
CA PHE A 125 3.14 -12.43 -4.18
C PHE A 125 3.83 -13.70 -3.65
N TRP A 126 3.10 -14.50 -2.88
CA TRP A 126 3.60 -15.77 -2.35
C TRP A 126 3.95 -16.76 -3.46
N ILE A 127 3.12 -16.87 -4.51
CA ILE A 127 3.40 -17.72 -5.66
C ILE A 127 4.63 -17.19 -6.42
N ALA A 128 4.65 -15.89 -6.73
CA ALA A 128 5.70 -15.27 -7.54
C ALA A 128 7.09 -15.40 -6.91
N ILE A 129 7.21 -15.18 -5.60
CA ILE A 129 8.51 -15.25 -4.91
C ILE A 129 9.02 -16.69 -4.80
N ARG A 130 8.11 -17.67 -4.67
CA ARG A 130 8.47 -19.10 -4.68
C ARG A 130 8.91 -19.56 -6.06
N LEU A 131 8.25 -19.08 -7.11
CA LEU A 131 8.69 -19.29 -8.48
C LEU A 131 10.07 -18.64 -8.72
N ALA A 132 10.29 -17.41 -8.26
CA ALA A 132 11.57 -16.72 -8.40
C ALA A 132 12.71 -17.49 -7.72
N LYS A 133 12.47 -18.05 -6.53
CA LYS A 133 13.41 -18.96 -5.88
C LYS A 133 13.65 -20.23 -6.70
N ALA A 134 12.59 -20.85 -7.22
CA ALA A 134 12.70 -22.09 -7.99
C ALA A 134 13.51 -21.90 -9.29
N SER A 135 13.51 -20.69 -9.85
CA SER A 135 14.30 -20.33 -11.03
C SER A 135 15.78 -20.07 -10.75
N LEU A 136 16.24 -20.14 -9.49
CA LEU A 136 17.66 -19.95 -9.15
C LEU A 136 18.49 -21.17 -9.57
N ILE A 137 19.52 -20.92 -10.37
CA ILE A 137 20.46 -21.94 -10.86
C ILE A 137 21.73 -21.90 -10.01
N PRO A 138 22.30 -23.07 -9.63
CA PRO A 138 23.61 -23.14 -8.98
C PRO A 138 24.70 -22.59 -9.91
N GLU A 139 25.58 -21.75 -9.36
CA GLU A 139 26.58 -21.02 -10.13
C GLU A 139 27.84 -20.75 -9.30
N MET A 140 28.99 -20.65 -9.95
CA MET A 140 30.24 -20.20 -9.33
C MET A 140 30.27 -18.66 -9.23
N ILE A 141 30.34 -18.14 -8.02
CA ILE A 141 30.44 -16.72 -7.72
C ILE A 141 31.90 -16.36 -7.50
N ASN A 142 32.38 -15.34 -8.23
CA ASN A 142 33.72 -14.78 -8.10
C ASN A 142 34.85 -15.82 -8.17
N GLY A 143 34.66 -16.89 -8.95
CA GLY A 143 35.65 -17.95 -9.19
C GLY A 143 35.92 -18.91 -8.03
N ASN A 144 35.53 -18.56 -6.80
CA ASN A 144 35.98 -19.26 -5.58
C ASN A 144 34.83 -19.78 -4.69
N GLN A 145 33.59 -19.33 -4.89
CA GLN A 145 32.45 -19.71 -4.03
C GLN A 145 31.32 -20.34 -4.87
N PHE A 146 30.92 -21.56 -4.55
CA PHE A 146 29.80 -22.22 -5.21
C PHE A 146 28.48 -21.85 -4.53
N PHE A 147 27.57 -21.21 -5.27
CA PHE A 147 26.24 -20.88 -4.77
C PHE A 147 25.32 -22.09 -4.85
N ASN A 148 24.87 -22.56 -3.70
CA ASN A 148 23.81 -23.55 -3.61
C ASN A 148 22.46 -22.86 -3.33
N PRO A 149 21.48 -22.90 -4.26
CA PRO A 149 20.15 -22.33 -4.06
C PRO A 149 19.39 -22.86 -2.83
N ALA A 150 19.78 -24.03 -2.30
CA ALA A 150 19.19 -24.61 -1.09
C ALA A 150 19.41 -23.75 0.18
N VAL A 151 20.42 -22.88 0.18
CA VAL A 151 20.70 -21.95 1.30
C VAL A 151 19.59 -20.90 1.44
N VAL A 152 18.86 -20.60 0.36
CA VAL A 152 17.76 -19.63 0.40
C VAL A 152 16.51 -20.33 0.97
N PRO A 153 15.95 -19.92 2.12
CA PRO A 153 14.72 -20.48 2.66
C PRO A 153 13.53 -20.20 1.73
N TYR A 154 12.49 -21.02 1.79
CA TYR A 154 11.24 -20.69 1.11
C TYR A 154 10.56 -19.52 1.82
N PHE A 155 9.94 -18.64 1.04
CA PHE A 155 9.24 -17.51 1.62
C PHE A 155 8.02 -17.96 2.44
N GLU A 156 7.90 -17.34 3.60
CA GLU A 156 6.76 -17.36 4.51
C GLU A 156 6.52 -15.94 5.01
N TYR A 157 5.26 -15.54 5.19
CA TYR A 157 4.93 -14.18 5.68
C TYR A 157 5.53 -13.88 7.05
N ARG A 158 5.79 -14.92 7.87
CA ARG A 158 6.49 -14.78 9.14
C ARG A 158 7.87 -14.12 8.97
N LEU A 159 8.56 -14.36 7.85
CA LEU A 159 9.87 -13.77 7.59
C LEU A 159 9.82 -12.24 7.42
N LEU A 160 8.65 -11.67 7.06
CA LEU A 160 8.48 -10.21 6.98
C LEU A 160 8.48 -9.54 8.36
N VAL A 161 8.17 -10.30 9.42
CA VAL A 161 8.06 -9.81 10.80
C VAL A 161 9.06 -10.50 11.72
N THR A 162 10.14 -11.07 11.17
CA THR A 162 11.19 -11.75 11.94
C THR A 162 12.54 -11.09 11.68
N ARG A 163 13.23 -10.68 12.74
CA ARG A 163 14.59 -10.15 12.70
C ARG A 163 15.47 -10.99 13.64
N GLU A 164 16.61 -11.47 13.15
CA GLU A 164 17.56 -12.31 13.92
C GLU A 164 16.90 -13.54 14.61
N GLY A 165 15.88 -14.12 13.97
CA GLY A 165 15.11 -15.25 14.52
C GLY A 165 14.08 -14.87 15.60
N LYS A 166 14.01 -13.61 16.03
CA LYS A 166 12.97 -13.09 16.92
C LYS A 166 11.83 -12.45 16.13
N LEU A 167 10.60 -12.74 16.55
CA LEU A 167 9.43 -12.06 16.01
C LEU A 167 9.44 -10.60 16.48
N TRP A 168 9.00 -9.72 15.60
CA TRP A 168 8.73 -8.32 15.93
C TRP A 168 7.70 -8.22 17.05
N ASP A 169 7.79 -7.14 17.81
CA ASP A 169 6.79 -6.83 18.81
C ASP A 169 5.43 -6.58 18.16
N THR A 170 4.36 -6.86 18.91
CA THR A 170 2.98 -6.74 18.42
C THR A 170 2.69 -5.37 17.82
N TRP A 171 3.25 -4.30 18.40
CA TRP A 171 3.04 -2.96 17.90
C TRP A 171 3.66 -2.70 16.53
N GLN A 172 4.83 -3.27 16.23
CA GLN A 172 5.51 -3.12 14.94
C GLN A 172 4.70 -3.81 13.84
N ILE A 173 4.16 -4.99 14.17
CA ILE A 173 3.27 -5.75 13.29
C ILE A 173 2.00 -4.95 13.01
N LEU A 174 1.37 -4.38 14.05
CA LEU A 174 0.19 -3.52 13.91
C LEU A 174 0.50 -2.29 13.07
N LEU A 175 1.62 -1.60 13.34
CA LEU A 175 2.06 -0.44 12.59
C LEU A 175 2.24 -0.78 11.10
N MET A 176 2.83 -1.93 10.78
CA MET A 176 2.99 -2.36 9.39
C MET A 176 1.64 -2.61 8.71
N ILE A 177 0.76 -3.40 9.33
CA ILE A 177 -0.55 -3.76 8.75
C ILE A 177 -1.41 -2.52 8.55
N PHE A 178 -1.58 -1.72 9.60
CA PHE A 178 -2.39 -0.50 9.55
C PHE A 178 -1.72 0.62 8.76
N GLY A 179 -0.39 0.65 8.69
CA GLY A 179 0.36 1.55 7.82
C GLY A 179 0.04 1.30 6.35
N PHE A 180 0.10 0.05 5.89
CA PHE A 180 -0.29 -0.30 4.51
C PHE A 180 -1.78 -0.07 4.26
N PHE A 181 -2.64 -0.38 5.22
CA PHE A 181 -4.08 -0.15 5.09
C PHE A 181 -4.42 1.36 5.00
N SER A 182 -3.80 2.18 5.85
CA SER A 182 -3.93 3.64 5.82
C SER A 182 -3.36 4.25 4.53
N TYR A 183 -2.23 3.74 4.05
CA TYR A 183 -1.69 4.12 2.74
C TYR A 183 -2.66 3.78 1.60
N GLY A 184 -3.23 2.58 1.60
CA GLY A 184 -4.22 2.15 0.60
C GLY A 184 -5.48 3.02 0.63
N THR A 185 -6.03 3.29 1.82
CA THR A 185 -7.23 4.14 1.97
C THR A 185 -6.96 5.60 1.61
N TYR A 186 -5.75 6.11 1.88
CA TYR A 186 -5.31 7.43 1.40
C TYR A 186 -5.33 7.52 -0.12
N LEU A 187 -4.71 6.56 -0.83
CA LEU A 187 -4.72 6.53 -2.29
C LEU A 187 -6.13 6.33 -2.85
N PHE A 188 -6.92 5.47 -2.23
CA PHE A 188 -8.34 5.28 -2.56
C PHE A 188 -9.10 6.60 -2.47
N ALA A 189 -8.98 7.32 -1.36
CA ALA A 189 -9.64 8.61 -1.17
C ALA A 189 -9.18 9.65 -2.20
N GLY A 190 -7.88 9.69 -2.50
CA GLY A 190 -7.30 10.59 -3.48
C GLY A 190 -7.92 10.52 -4.88
N THR A 191 -8.38 9.33 -5.31
CA THR A 191 -9.08 9.17 -6.60
C THR A 191 -10.44 9.86 -6.65
N THR A 192 -11.09 10.05 -5.51
CA THR A 192 -12.37 10.75 -5.46
C THR A 192 -12.20 12.26 -5.62
N PHE A 193 -11.04 12.82 -5.29
CA PHE A 193 -10.78 14.27 -5.41
C PHE A 193 -10.42 14.69 -6.84
N PHE A 194 -9.52 13.96 -7.50
CA PHE A 194 -8.98 14.35 -8.79
C PHE A 194 -9.61 13.58 -9.94
N LYS A 195 -10.05 14.29 -11.00
CA LYS A 195 -10.57 13.65 -12.22
C LYS A 195 -9.46 12.97 -13.03
N ARG A 196 -8.49 13.76 -13.50
CA ARG A 196 -7.36 13.27 -14.32
C ARG A 196 -6.05 13.29 -13.52
N TYR A 197 -5.24 12.25 -13.71
CA TYR A 197 -3.95 12.02 -13.05
C TYR A 197 -4.06 12.01 -11.53
N ALA A 198 -5.10 11.35 -11.00
CA ALA A 198 -5.39 11.37 -9.58
C ALA A 198 -4.22 10.91 -8.72
N LEU A 199 -3.63 9.76 -9.06
CA LEU A 199 -2.44 9.22 -8.41
C LEU A 199 -1.26 10.19 -8.40
N VAL A 200 -0.95 10.80 -9.55
CA VAL A 200 0.19 11.73 -9.65
C VAL A 200 -0.06 12.94 -8.76
N LYS A 201 -1.28 13.48 -8.79
CA LYS A 201 -1.65 14.64 -7.97
C LYS A 201 -1.67 14.33 -6.49
N THR A 202 -2.13 13.14 -6.09
CA THR A 202 -2.10 12.73 -4.68
C THR A 202 -0.67 12.63 -4.18
N VAL A 203 0.23 12.04 -4.98
CA VAL A 203 1.66 11.97 -4.63
C VAL A 203 2.28 13.37 -4.55
N VAL A 204 2.04 14.25 -5.54
CA VAL A 204 2.56 15.62 -5.51
C VAL A 204 2.06 16.39 -4.29
N ILE A 205 0.76 16.28 -3.97
CA ILE A 205 0.18 16.96 -2.81
C ILE A 205 0.71 16.37 -1.50
N SER A 206 0.92 15.06 -1.42
CA SER A 206 1.56 14.44 -0.26
C SER A 206 2.98 14.99 -0.04
N GLY A 207 3.74 15.20 -1.12
CA GLY A 207 5.07 15.81 -1.04
C GLY A 207 5.03 17.26 -0.58
N ILE A 208 4.08 18.06 -1.08
CA ILE A 208 3.88 19.45 -0.65
C ILE A 208 3.48 19.51 0.83
N LEU A 209 2.54 18.66 1.26
CA LEU A 209 2.11 18.59 2.66
C LEU A 209 3.25 18.15 3.58
N PHE A 210 4.01 17.12 3.20
CA PHE A 210 5.16 16.64 3.96
C PHE A 210 6.22 17.74 4.11
N PHE A 211 6.56 18.42 3.02
CA PHE A 211 7.50 19.55 3.06
C PHE A 211 6.96 20.70 3.91
N SER A 212 5.67 21.02 3.82
CA SER A 212 5.03 22.02 4.67
C SER A 212 5.07 21.64 6.14
N CYS A 213 4.89 20.36 6.49
CA CYS A 213 4.99 19.87 7.86
C CYS A 213 6.43 19.99 8.39
N ILE A 214 7.44 19.69 7.55
CA ILE A 214 8.85 19.89 7.90
C ILE A 214 9.13 21.38 8.16
N LEU A 215 8.71 22.27 7.26
CA LEU A 215 8.89 23.71 7.44
C LEU A 215 8.17 24.22 8.69
N PHE A 216 6.96 23.75 8.95
CA PHE A 216 6.21 24.08 10.16
C PHE A 216 6.95 23.59 11.42
N SER A 217 7.52 22.38 11.38
CA SER A 217 8.31 21.82 12.49
C SER A 217 9.61 22.61 12.72
N MET A 218 10.28 23.06 11.64
CA MET A 218 11.44 23.95 11.73
C MET A 218 11.07 25.29 12.38
N LEU A 219 9.93 25.88 12.00
CA LEU A 219 9.43 27.12 12.59
C LEU A 219 9.13 26.96 14.09
N LEU A 220 8.44 25.88 14.48
CA LEU A 220 8.18 25.59 15.88
C LEU A 220 9.45 25.34 16.69
N SER A 221 10.42 24.61 16.12
CA SER A 221 11.73 24.36 16.73
C SER A 221 12.44 25.68 17.06
N LYS A 222 12.41 26.65 16.14
CA LYS A 222 12.99 27.97 16.35
C LYS A 222 12.25 28.80 17.41
N ILE A 223 10.91 28.81 17.38
CA ILE A 223 10.10 29.62 18.31
C ILE A 223 10.19 29.08 19.74
N ILE A 224 10.11 27.76 19.92
CA ILE A 224 10.01 27.12 21.24
C ILE A 224 11.39 26.88 21.84
N TYR A 225 12.34 26.37 21.05
CA TYR A 225 13.64 25.90 21.55
C TYR A 225 14.81 26.83 21.22
N SER A 226 14.55 27.97 20.56
CA SER A 226 15.59 28.93 20.15
C SER A 226 16.77 28.26 19.43
N ALA A 227 16.47 27.30 18.55
CA ALA A 227 17.48 26.54 17.83
C ALA A 227 18.47 27.47 17.11
N PRO A 228 19.80 27.22 17.22
CA PRO A 228 20.83 28.15 16.75
C PRO A 228 20.88 28.27 15.21
N ARG A 229 20.32 27.31 14.47
CA ARG A 229 20.24 27.32 13.00
C ARG A 229 18.81 27.06 12.55
N PHE A 230 18.40 27.73 11.48
CA PHE A 230 17.04 27.63 10.95
C PHE A 230 16.67 26.23 10.42
N PHE A 231 17.67 25.45 10.00
CA PHE A 231 17.47 24.10 9.47
C PHE A 231 17.65 22.99 10.51
N ASP A 232 17.91 23.33 11.77
CA ASP A 232 18.05 22.34 12.83
C ASP A 232 16.68 22.07 13.46
N ILE A 233 16.18 20.86 13.24
CA ILE A 233 14.97 20.38 13.91
C ILE A 233 15.40 19.61 15.15
N GLN A 234 15.06 20.14 16.32
CA GLN A 234 15.25 19.42 17.58
C GLN A 234 14.00 18.60 17.87
N PHE A 235 14.13 17.29 17.76
CA PHE A 235 13.11 16.35 18.22
C PHE A 235 13.55 15.79 19.57
N TYR A 236 12.93 16.27 20.65
CA TYR A 236 13.02 15.58 21.93
C TYR A 236 12.05 14.42 21.92
N ALA A 237 12.63 13.25 21.70
CA ALA A 237 11.93 12.00 21.86
C ALA A 237 11.92 11.63 23.35
N PHE A 238 10.78 11.17 23.85
CA PHE A 238 10.62 10.79 25.25
C PHE A 238 9.97 9.42 25.30
N GLN A 239 10.45 8.59 26.22
CA GLN A 239 9.91 7.25 26.39
C GLN A 239 8.48 7.35 26.94
N VAL A 240 7.53 6.84 26.16
CA VAL A 240 6.12 6.72 26.55
C VAL A 240 5.94 5.44 27.39
N THR A 241 6.63 4.36 27.00
CA THR A 241 6.77 3.12 27.77
C THR A 241 8.18 2.55 27.57
N GLU A 242 8.56 1.51 28.32
CA GLU A 242 9.88 0.85 28.21
C GLU A 242 10.24 0.41 26.77
N ASN A 243 9.23 0.15 25.94
CA ASN A 243 9.38 -0.32 24.56
C ASN A 243 8.94 0.70 23.50
N PHE A 244 8.50 1.91 23.89
CA PHE A 244 8.03 2.94 22.94
C PHE A 244 8.61 4.30 23.23
N ASP A 245 9.09 4.91 22.15
CA ASP A 245 9.36 6.32 22.10
C ASP A 245 8.14 7.12 21.56
N SER A 246 8.10 8.42 21.85
CA SER A 246 7.02 9.32 21.42
C SER A 246 6.88 9.39 19.89
N THR A 247 7.99 9.22 19.17
CA THR A 247 8.02 9.14 17.71
C THR A 247 7.28 7.91 17.19
N GLU A 248 7.59 6.73 17.72
CA GLU A 248 6.96 5.46 17.38
C GLU A 248 5.47 5.46 17.73
N PHE A 249 5.13 6.01 18.90
CA PHE A 249 3.74 6.18 19.31
C PHE A 249 2.96 7.09 18.34
N SER A 250 3.57 8.19 17.88
CA SER A 250 2.94 9.10 16.91
C SER A 250 2.71 8.43 15.56
N LEU A 251 3.67 7.63 15.08
CA LEU A 251 3.57 6.88 13.83
C LEU A 251 2.51 5.78 13.93
N LEU A 252 2.46 5.06 15.06
CA LEU A 252 1.44 4.07 15.32
C LEU A 252 0.05 4.71 15.34
N SER A 253 -0.13 5.82 16.06
CA SER A 253 -1.38 6.57 16.12
C SER A 253 -1.84 7.03 14.72
N LEU A 254 -0.92 7.60 13.94
CA LEU A 254 -1.20 8.01 12.56
C LEU A 254 -1.60 6.82 11.69
N SER A 255 -0.91 5.68 11.82
CA SER A 255 -1.24 4.45 11.08
C SER A 255 -2.64 3.91 11.43
N LEU A 256 -3.04 3.99 12.71
CA LEU A 256 -4.31 3.46 13.20
C LEU A 256 -5.51 4.37 12.92
N LEU A 257 -5.31 5.69 12.90
CA LEU A 257 -6.41 6.65 12.79
C LEU A 257 -6.64 7.17 11.36
N SER A 258 -5.61 7.16 10.51
CA SER A 258 -5.70 7.77 9.16
C SER A 258 -6.83 7.19 8.31
N TRP A 259 -7.00 5.87 8.28
CA TRP A 259 -8.03 5.22 7.47
C TRP A 259 -9.46 5.60 7.92
N VAL A 260 -9.67 5.84 9.21
CA VAL A 260 -10.97 6.27 9.78
C VAL A 260 -11.34 7.66 9.26
N PHE A 261 -10.35 8.50 8.94
CA PHE A 261 -10.58 9.82 8.36
C PHE A 261 -10.75 9.78 6.84
N PHE A 262 -9.91 9.02 6.13
CA PHE A 262 -9.93 9.00 4.66
C PHE A 262 -11.16 8.31 4.06
N LEU A 263 -11.70 7.27 4.70
CA LEU A 263 -12.89 6.58 4.17
C LEU A 263 -14.16 7.47 4.17
N PRO A 264 -14.54 8.15 5.26
CA PRO A 264 -15.67 9.09 5.24
C PRO A 264 -15.47 10.23 4.25
N ILE A 265 -14.25 10.77 4.15
CA ILE A 265 -13.94 11.84 3.19
C ILE A 265 -14.20 11.39 1.75
N ALA A 266 -13.71 10.20 1.40
CA ALA A 266 -13.92 9.63 0.08
C ALA A 266 -15.42 9.43 -0.21
N TYR A 267 -16.19 8.98 0.78
CA TYR A 267 -17.65 8.83 0.68
C TYR A 267 -18.35 10.17 0.47
N PHE A 268 -18.08 11.19 1.29
CA PHE A 268 -18.70 12.51 1.16
C PHE A 268 -18.33 13.19 -0.14
N LYS A 269 -17.09 13.03 -0.62
CA LYS A 269 -16.67 13.57 -1.92
C LYS A 269 -17.36 12.89 -3.09
N LEU A 270 -17.60 11.58 -2.99
CA LEU A 270 -18.40 10.86 -3.99
C LEU A 270 -19.85 11.38 -3.99
N LYS A 271 -20.43 11.59 -2.81
CA LYS A 271 -21.78 12.13 -2.64
C LYS A 271 -21.94 13.54 -3.20
N GLU A 272 -20.95 14.41 -3.00
CA GLU A 272 -20.92 15.76 -3.58
C GLU A 272 -20.93 15.75 -5.12
N LYS A 273 -20.36 14.71 -5.75
CA LYS A 273 -20.37 14.58 -7.22
C LYS A 273 -21.70 14.08 -7.79
N GLU A 274 -22.55 13.45 -6.96
CA GLU A 274 -23.87 12.97 -7.37
C GLU A 274 -24.97 14.03 -7.21
N ALA A 275 -24.74 15.06 -6.38
CA ALA A 275 -25.64 16.19 -6.17
C ALA A 275 -25.53 17.23 -7.30
#